data_AF-A0A1Y0GYR3-F1
#
_entry.id   AF-A0A1Y0GYR3-F1
#
_cell.length_a   1.000
_cell.length_b   1.000
_cell.length_c   1.000
_cell.angle_alpha   90.00
_cell.angle_beta   90.00
_cell.angle_gamma   90.00
#
_symmetry.space_group_name_H-M   'P 1'
#
loop_
_entity.id
_entity.type
_entity.pdbx_description
1 polymer ?
#
loop_
_entity_poly.entity_id
_entity_poly.type
_entity_poly.pdbx_seq_one_letter_code
_entity_poly.pdbx_strand_id
1 'polypeptide(L)'
;MGKMLGRAILCAIAGLIGWLITEPMLPKEFASPNWAAAEFRMVIIAMLFTGLAAGFHQGYMKGGRRNILLGLALGAVFGTIGGVLGYQIGGTLSNALFGSGWALRPFPIIPRTLTFAMIGMFLGAGVGVTQFRTRIIIAGAFGGLLGGGIAGLFFDPLGSTVGQIISAGGESGFAGRALMWPLMGFTVGLFTAWLEQATRQAWVRLIVGRNEGKEWPIDAAQTHLGRDERAHVPLFGDPNVAPLHATITRQGPQYILHDAGSPIGTGYQGVRMSAPVALQPGDFFQIGPHQLQFLVKGSAARRIQEGRNHPLSVPMERGPGGEVLPGGTSVTSVQQNHQLQPLGGHPGLDPRTQMGGTGLTSQTNCPPQSWGGQGGVDQTASVAKTYTLVALDGPLTGQRFPITAPTEAGRESPGISLGFDPQSSRRHALISPTPNGLHIKDLGSTNGTYLNGQRIPEAAAPTGSTIKIGSTTFKVESQKQLMEKEIT
;
A
#
# COMPACT_ATOMS: atom_id res chain seq x y z
N MET A 1 -12.11 1.49 -13.38
CA MET A 1 -12.34 0.93 -14.72
C MET A 1 -11.26 1.32 -15.72
N GLY A 2 -10.89 2.61 -15.84
CA GLY A 2 -9.98 3.10 -16.90
C GLY A 2 -8.63 2.38 -17.04
N LYS A 3 -7.98 1.98 -15.94
CA LYS A 3 -6.71 1.23 -15.98
C LYS A 3 -6.85 -0.17 -16.59
N MET A 4 -7.94 -0.86 -16.30
CA MET A 4 -8.21 -2.20 -16.86
C MET A 4 -8.45 -2.09 -18.37
N LEU A 5 -9.27 -1.13 -18.77
CA LEU A 5 -9.61 -0.89 -20.17
C LEU A 5 -8.38 -0.48 -20.98
N GLY A 6 -7.52 0.39 -20.43
CA GLY A 6 -6.27 0.79 -21.09
C GLY A 6 -5.35 -0.39 -21.41
N ARG A 7 -5.20 -1.35 -20.47
CA ARG A 7 -4.43 -2.58 -20.73
C ARG A 7 -5.09 -3.45 -21.79
N ALA A 8 -6.41 -3.63 -21.72
CA ALA A 8 -7.15 -4.42 -22.69
C ALA A 8 -7.01 -3.87 -24.12
N ILE A 9 -7.19 -2.56 -24.30
CA ILE A 9 -7.04 -1.89 -25.60
C ILE A 9 -5.61 -2.02 -26.12
N LEU A 10 -4.60 -1.80 -25.28
CA LEU A 10 -3.21 -1.90 -25.71
C LEU A 10 -2.86 -3.32 -26.17
N CYS A 11 -3.31 -4.35 -25.45
CA CYS A 11 -3.12 -5.73 -25.87
C CYS A 11 -3.91 -6.07 -27.14
N ALA A 12 -5.10 -5.49 -27.34
CA ALA A 12 -5.87 -5.64 -28.58
C ALA A 12 -5.13 -5.05 -29.80
N ILE A 13 -4.56 -3.85 -29.65
CA ILE A 13 -3.72 -3.21 -30.67
C ILE A 13 -2.49 -4.08 -30.97
N ALA A 14 -1.87 -4.64 -29.93
CA ALA A 14 -0.72 -5.54 -30.11
C ALA A 14 -1.09 -6.80 -30.90
N GLY A 15 -2.27 -7.37 -30.64
CA GLY A 15 -2.83 -8.47 -31.44
C GLY A 15 -3.02 -8.07 -32.91
N LEU A 16 -3.59 -6.88 -33.16
CA LEU A 16 -3.77 -6.36 -34.52
C LEU A 16 -2.43 -6.18 -35.25
N ILE A 17 -1.42 -5.62 -34.59
CA ILE A 17 -0.07 -5.44 -35.16
C ILE A 17 0.55 -6.80 -35.47
N GLY A 18 0.46 -7.75 -34.54
CA GLY A 18 0.94 -9.12 -34.75
C GLY A 18 0.29 -9.77 -35.98
N TRP A 19 -1.02 -9.59 -36.15
CA TRP A 19 -1.74 -10.05 -37.33
C TRP A 19 -1.28 -9.37 -38.62
N LEU A 20 -1.19 -8.03 -38.64
CA LEU A 20 -0.75 -7.27 -39.83
C LEU A 20 0.64 -7.69 -40.34
N ILE A 21 1.54 -8.07 -39.43
CA ILE A 21 2.88 -8.55 -39.77
C ILE A 21 2.85 -9.99 -40.31
N THR A 22 1.98 -10.83 -39.75
CA THR A 22 2.01 -12.28 -39.99
C THR A 22 1.14 -12.72 -41.15
N GLU A 23 0.01 -12.06 -41.38
CA GLU A 23 -0.94 -12.41 -42.44
C GLU A 23 -0.27 -12.45 -43.85
N PRO A 24 0.57 -11.46 -44.25
CA PRO A 24 1.24 -11.50 -45.55
C PRO A 24 2.22 -12.67 -45.72
N MET A 25 2.62 -13.32 -44.62
CA MET A 25 3.58 -14.43 -44.61
C MET A 25 2.89 -15.81 -44.66
N LEU A 26 1.55 -15.85 -44.60
CA LEU A 26 0.79 -17.10 -44.60
C LEU A 26 0.71 -17.73 -46.00
N PRO A 27 0.80 -19.07 -46.11
CA PRO A 27 0.53 -19.74 -47.38
C PRO A 27 -0.93 -19.54 -47.80
N LYS A 28 -1.15 -19.24 -49.08
CA LYS A 28 -2.51 -19.06 -49.65
C LYS A 28 -3.29 -20.37 -49.73
N GLU A 29 -2.58 -21.48 -49.92
CA GLU A 29 -3.17 -22.82 -50.01
C GLU A 29 -3.21 -23.50 -48.64
N PHE A 30 -4.41 -23.79 -48.13
CA PHE A 30 -4.64 -24.45 -46.84
C PHE A 30 -3.97 -25.83 -46.70
N ALA A 31 -3.80 -26.56 -47.81
CA ALA A 31 -3.18 -27.89 -47.81
C ALA A 31 -1.65 -27.86 -47.83
N SER A 32 -1.01 -26.68 -47.87
CA SER A 32 0.44 -26.62 -47.99
C SER A 32 1.15 -27.18 -46.75
N PRO A 33 2.23 -27.95 -46.90
CA PRO A 33 3.00 -28.49 -45.78
C PRO A 33 3.68 -27.40 -44.92
N ASN A 34 3.75 -26.17 -45.45
CA ASN A 34 4.33 -25.01 -44.78
C ASN A 34 3.39 -24.38 -43.74
N TRP A 35 2.12 -24.77 -43.67
CA TRP A 35 1.15 -24.19 -42.73
C TRP A 35 1.57 -24.33 -41.27
N ALA A 36 2.05 -25.50 -40.85
CA ALA A 36 2.48 -25.71 -39.46
C ALA A 36 3.62 -24.76 -39.08
N ALA A 37 4.58 -24.55 -39.99
CA ALA A 37 5.68 -23.61 -39.76
C ALA A 37 5.21 -22.15 -39.76
N ALA A 38 4.26 -21.80 -40.63
CA ALA A 38 3.68 -20.46 -40.71
C ALA A 38 2.84 -20.14 -39.45
N GLU A 39 2.02 -21.08 -38.99
CA GLU A 39 1.25 -20.98 -37.75
C GLU A 39 2.16 -20.79 -36.54
N PHE A 40 3.23 -21.58 -36.44
CA PHE A 40 4.18 -21.45 -35.33
C PHE A 40 4.88 -20.07 -35.32
N ARG A 41 5.30 -19.56 -36.49
CA ARG A 41 5.86 -18.20 -36.61
C ARG A 41 4.84 -17.13 -36.22
N MET A 42 3.59 -17.31 -36.64
CA MET A 42 2.49 -16.40 -36.30
C MET A 42 2.30 -16.31 -34.79
N VAL A 43 2.26 -17.46 -34.11
CA VAL A 43 2.15 -17.52 -32.64
C VAL A 43 3.33 -16.78 -31.99
N ILE A 44 4.57 -17.05 -32.40
CA ILE A 44 5.75 -16.37 -31.82
C ILE A 44 5.62 -14.85 -31.94
N ILE A 45 5.31 -14.34 -33.14
CA ILE A 45 5.23 -12.90 -33.39
C ILE A 45 4.10 -12.27 -32.58
N ALA A 46 2.91 -12.88 -32.58
CA ALA A 46 1.78 -12.34 -31.84
C ALA A 46 2.02 -12.33 -30.31
N MET A 47 2.69 -13.37 -29.78
CA MET A 47 3.03 -13.47 -28.36
C MET A 47 4.12 -12.48 -27.96
N LEU A 48 5.09 -12.22 -28.85
CA LEU A 48 6.08 -11.16 -28.68
C LEU A 48 5.41 -9.80 -28.54
N PHE A 49 4.53 -9.42 -29.48
CA PHE A 49 3.86 -8.11 -29.44
C PHE A 49 2.93 -7.97 -28.25
N THR A 50 2.17 -9.01 -27.91
CA THR A 50 1.28 -8.99 -26.75
C THR A 50 2.08 -8.87 -25.45
N GLY A 51 3.22 -9.58 -25.35
CA GLY A 51 4.18 -9.47 -24.26
C GLY A 51 4.81 -8.07 -24.15
N LEU A 52 5.26 -7.49 -25.27
CA LEU A 52 5.78 -6.12 -25.35
C LEU A 52 4.73 -5.10 -24.88
N ALA A 53 3.49 -5.21 -25.33
CA ALA A 53 2.40 -4.33 -24.93
C ALA A 53 2.11 -4.43 -23.42
N ALA A 54 1.98 -5.65 -22.90
CA ALA A 54 1.75 -5.85 -21.48
C ALA A 54 2.92 -5.33 -20.62
N GLY A 55 4.16 -5.58 -21.06
CA GLY A 55 5.38 -5.08 -20.43
C GLY A 55 5.51 -3.56 -20.46
N PHE A 56 5.22 -2.94 -21.60
CA PHE A 56 5.16 -1.48 -21.77
C PHE A 56 4.14 -0.87 -20.81
N HIS A 57 2.91 -1.40 -20.77
CA HIS A 57 1.88 -0.89 -19.88
C HIS A 57 2.32 -0.93 -18.41
N GLN A 58 2.92 -2.04 -17.96
CA GLN A 58 3.43 -2.14 -16.60
C GLN A 58 4.55 -1.14 -16.32
N GLY A 59 5.52 -1.03 -17.23
CA GLY A 59 6.63 -0.08 -17.11
C GLY A 59 6.15 1.37 -17.08
N TYR A 60 5.18 1.70 -17.94
CA TYR A 60 4.54 3.01 -17.99
C TYR A 60 3.81 3.34 -16.68
N MET A 61 3.10 2.37 -16.09
CA MET A 61 2.39 2.57 -14.83
C MET A 61 3.33 2.77 -13.63
N LYS A 62 4.47 2.06 -13.61
CA LYS A 62 5.55 2.28 -12.63
C LYS A 62 6.23 3.64 -12.83
N GLY A 63 6.29 4.12 -14.07
CA GLY A 63 6.89 5.39 -14.46
C GLY A 63 8.42 5.33 -14.55
N GLY A 64 9.02 6.30 -15.26
CA GLY A 64 10.45 6.33 -15.54
C GLY A 64 10.85 5.50 -16.77
N ARG A 65 11.91 5.94 -17.47
CA ARG A 65 12.36 5.30 -18.73
C ARG A 65 12.89 3.88 -18.51
N ARG A 66 13.62 3.67 -17.42
CA ARG A 66 14.19 2.36 -17.07
C ARG A 66 13.10 1.31 -16.88
N ASN A 67 12.03 1.64 -16.17
CA ASN A 67 10.91 0.71 -15.93
C ASN A 67 10.16 0.35 -17.21
N ILE A 68 10.04 1.30 -18.16
CA ILE A 68 9.49 1.04 -19.50
C ILE A 68 10.37 0.06 -20.28
N LEU A 69 11.69 0.31 -20.33
CA LEU A 69 12.64 -0.53 -21.06
C LEU A 69 12.73 -1.95 -20.46
N LEU A 70 12.82 -2.06 -19.13
CA LEU A 70 12.81 -3.35 -18.44
C LEU A 70 11.47 -4.08 -18.65
N GLY A 71 10.35 -3.36 -18.58
CA GLY A 71 9.02 -3.91 -18.85
C GLY A 71 8.93 -4.48 -20.26
N LEU A 72 9.36 -3.74 -21.28
CA LEU A 72 9.42 -4.20 -22.67
C LEU A 72 10.30 -5.45 -22.82
N ALA A 73 11.52 -5.43 -22.29
CA ALA A 73 12.46 -6.54 -22.41
C ALA A 73 11.94 -7.82 -21.75
N LEU A 74 11.49 -7.73 -20.49
CA LEU A 74 10.93 -8.86 -19.76
C LEU A 74 9.62 -9.34 -20.40
N GLY A 75 8.77 -8.41 -20.84
CA GLY A 75 7.52 -8.72 -21.54
C GLY A 75 7.76 -9.46 -22.85
N ALA A 76 8.75 -9.06 -23.64
CA ALA A 76 9.13 -9.76 -24.88
C ALA A 76 9.58 -11.20 -24.60
N VAL A 77 10.50 -11.38 -23.64
CA VAL A 77 11.07 -12.68 -23.30
C VAL A 77 10.00 -13.62 -22.74
N PHE A 78 9.34 -13.22 -21.64
CA PHE A 78 8.38 -14.09 -20.96
C PHE A 78 7.05 -14.20 -21.69
N GLY A 79 6.65 -13.19 -22.47
CA GLY A 79 5.49 -13.26 -23.35
C GLY A 79 5.69 -14.29 -24.45
N THR A 80 6.85 -14.28 -25.12
CA THR A 80 7.16 -15.26 -26.17
C THR A 80 7.30 -16.67 -25.59
N ILE A 81 8.07 -16.84 -24.51
CA ILE A 81 8.24 -18.15 -23.86
C ILE A 81 6.89 -18.70 -23.39
N GLY A 82 6.10 -17.88 -22.71
CA GLY A 82 4.76 -18.26 -22.23
C GLY A 82 3.84 -18.65 -23.39
N GLY A 83 3.80 -17.84 -24.45
CA GLY A 83 2.99 -18.14 -25.63
C GLY A 83 3.37 -19.44 -26.34
N VAL A 84 4.67 -19.69 -26.52
CA VAL A 84 5.17 -20.95 -27.13
C VAL A 84 4.83 -22.15 -26.25
N LEU A 85 5.06 -22.08 -24.94
CA LEU A 85 4.70 -23.15 -24.02
C LEU A 85 3.19 -23.43 -24.04
N GLY A 86 2.37 -22.38 -24.01
CA GLY A 86 0.92 -22.52 -24.05
C GLY A 86 0.42 -23.11 -25.37
N TYR A 87 1.03 -22.76 -26.51
CA TYR A 87 0.73 -23.36 -27.81
C TYR A 87 1.09 -24.85 -27.83
N GLN A 88 2.30 -25.22 -27.40
CA GLN A 88 2.74 -26.61 -27.41
C GLN A 88 1.91 -27.49 -26.46
N ILE A 89 1.69 -27.03 -25.23
CA ILE A 89 0.91 -27.76 -24.24
C ILE A 89 -0.55 -27.82 -24.65
N GLY A 90 -1.14 -26.71 -25.10
CA GLY A 90 -2.53 -26.65 -25.55
C GLY A 90 -2.80 -27.52 -26.77
N GLY A 91 -1.91 -27.48 -27.77
CA GLY A 91 -2.00 -28.30 -28.96
C GLY A 91 -1.83 -29.79 -28.66
N THR A 92 -0.85 -30.14 -27.82
CA THR A 92 -0.63 -31.54 -27.37
C THR A 92 -1.84 -32.07 -26.61
N LEU A 93 -2.38 -31.28 -25.67
CA LEU A 93 -3.56 -31.66 -24.90
C LEU A 93 -4.79 -31.83 -25.80
N SER A 94 -5.00 -30.94 -26.76
CA SER A 94 -6.11 -31.03 -27.70
C SER A 94 -5.98 -32.24 -28.64
N ASN A 95 -4.76 -32.54 -29.10
CA ASN A 95 -4.48 -33.76 -29.86
C ASN A 95 -4.74 -35.03 -29.04
N ALA A 96 -4.34 -35.05 -27.77
CA ALA A 96 -4.53 -36.18 -26.88
C ALA A 96 -6.02 -36.46 -26.59
N LEU A 97 -6.83 -35.41 -26.42
CA LEU A 97 -8.24 -35.53 -26.05
C LEU A 97 -9.17 -35.72 -27.25
N PHE A 98 -8.86 -35.12 -28.40
CA PHE A 98 -9.77 -35.05 -29.55
C PHE A 98 -9.23 -35.77 -30.81
N GLY A 99 -8.02 -36.31 -30.75
CA GLY A 99 -7.32 -36.95 -31.87
C GLY A 99 -6.61 -35.94 -32.77
N SER A 100 -5.59 -36.40 -33.50
CA SER A 100 -4.88 -35.58 -34.49
C SER A 100 -5.84 -35.07 -35.58
N GLY A 101 -5.54 -33.89 -36.12
CA GLY A 101 -6.36 -33.26 -37.15
C GLY A 101 -7.67 -32.64 -36.66
N TRP A 102 -7.88 -32.55 -35.32
CA TRP A 102 -9.06 -31.87 -34.75
C TRP A 102 -9.26 -30.46 -35.30
N ALA A 103 -8.17 -29.74 -35.62
CA ALA A 103 -8.21 -28.36 -36.10
C ALA A 103 -8.87 -28.21 -37.48
N LEU A 104 -8.91 -29.28 -38.28
CA LEU A 104 -9.50 -29.32 -39.62
C LEU A 104 -10.95 -29.81 -39.61
N ARG A 105 -11.46 -30.28 -38.46
CA ARG A 105 -12.86 -30.73 -38.35
C ARG A 105 -13.81 -29.52 -38.41
N PRO A 106 -15.05 -29.69 -38.91
CA PRO A 106 -16.05 -28.64 -38.85
C PRO A 106 -16.31 -28.19 -37.39
N PHE A 107 -16.27 -26.89 -37.14
CA PHE A 107 -16.57 -26.27 -35.84
C PHE A 107 -15.82 -26.89 -34.64
N PRO A 108 -14.48 -26.86 -34.61
CA PRO A 108 -13.69 -27.48 -33.55
C PRO A 108 -13.61 -26.59 -32.30
N ILE A 109 -14.76 -26.08 -31.84
CA ILE A 109 -14.87 -25.04 -30.81
C ILE A 109 -14.21 -25.48 -29.51
N ILE A 110 -14.48 -26.71 -29.05
CA ILE A 110 -13.98 -27.22 -27.77
C ILE A 110 -12.44 -27.37 -27.75
N PRO A 111 -11.80 -28.13 -28.66
CA PRO A 111 -10.34 -28.24 -28.68
C PRO A 111 -9.64 -26.91 -28.97
N ARG A 112 -10.27 -26.03 -29.75
CA ARG A 112 -9.75 -24.68 -30.02
C ARG A 112 -9.79 -23.80 -28.77
N THR A 113 -10.91 -23.81 -28.06
CA THR A 113 -11.07 -23.13 -26.76
C THR A 113 -10.01 -23.59 -25.77
N LEU A 114 -9.77 -24.91 -25.69
CA LEU A 114 -8.74 -25.48 -24.82
C LEU A 114 -7.33 -25.00 -25.19
N THR A 115 -6.97 -25.05 -26.47
CA THR A 115 -5.66 -24.58 -26.94
C THR A 115 -5.45 -23.10 -26.62
N PHE A 116 -6.43 -22.25 -26.89
CA PHE A 116 -6.35 -20.83 -26.61
C PHE A 116 -6.36 -20.48 -25.12
N ALA A 117 -7.11 -21.23 -24.31
CA ALA A 117 -7.05 -21.10 -22.86
C ALA A 117 -5.64 -21.39 -22.33
N MET A 118 -4.96 -22.41 -22.86
CA MET A 118 -3.58 -22.73 -22.48
C MET A 118 -2.59 -21.66 -22.94
N ILE A 119 -2.71 -21.16 -24.18
CA ILE A 119 -1.92 -20.02 -24.66
C ILE A 119 -2.10 -18.81 -23.73
N GLY A 120 -3.35 -18.46 -23.44
CA GLY A 120 -3.68 -17.35 -22.55
C GLY A 120 -3.09 -17.55 -21.15
N MET A 121 -3.21 -18.75 -20.57
CA MET A 121 -2.68 -19.07 -19.24
C MET A 121 -1.18 -18.79 -19.13
N PHE A 122 -0.38 -19.35 -20.04
CA PHE A 122 1.07 -19.18 -19.98
C PHE A 122 1.51 -17.77 -20.38
N LEU A 123 0.83 -17.13 -21.33
CA LEU A 123 1.06 -15.72 -21.65
C LEU A 123 0.79 -14.82 -20.43
N GLY A 124 -0.35 -15.01 -19.77
CA GLY A 124 -0.72 -14.26 -18.57
C GLY A 124 0.24 -14.49 -17.41
N ALA A 125 0.68 -15.74 -17.21
CA ALA A 125 1.73 -16.08 -16.25
C ALA A 125 3.05 -15.37 -16.57
N GLY A 126 3.50 -15.42 -17.84
CA GLY A 126 4.72 -14.78 -18.31
C GLY A 126 4.73 -13.27 -18.10
N VAL A 127 3.60 -12.61 -18.36
CA VAL A 127 3.41 -11.18 -18.04
C VAL A 127 3.51 -10.92 -16.53
N GLY A 128 3.02 -11.83 -15.69
CA GLY A 128 3.14 -11.73 -14.23
C GLY A 128 4.57 -11.95 -13.71
N VAL A 129 5.38 -12.77 -14.39
CA VAL A 129 6.77 -13.06 -13.99
C VAL A 129 7.63 -11.79 -13.99
N THR A 130 7.32 -10.83 -14.86
CA THR A 130 8.02 -9.54 -14.95
C THR A 130 8.00 -8.72 -13.65
N GLN A 131 7.11 -9.06 -12.70
CA GLN A 131 7.01 -8.40 -11.40
C GLN A 131 7.63 -9.19 -10.24
N PHE A 132 8.13 -10.41 -10.48
CA PHE A 132 8.71 -11.30 -9.47
C PHE A 132 7.81 -11.51 -8.23
N ARG A 133 6.48 -11.52 -8.43
CA ARG A 133 5.49 -11.73 -7.36
C ARG A 133 4.60 -12.91 -7.72
N THR A 134 4.71 -14.00 -6.96
CA THR A 134 3.98 -15.26 -7.20
C THR A 134 2.48 -15.05 -7.35
N ARG A 135 1.91 -14.16 -6.53
CA ARG A 135 0.49 -13.82 -6.61
C ARG A 135 0.08 -13.25 -7.96
N ILE A 136 0.90 -12.36 -8.52
CA ILE A 136 0.63 -11.71 -9.80
C ILE A 136 0.83 -12.69 -10.95
N ILE A 137 1.78 -13.62 -10.83
CA ILE A 137 1.97 -14.73 -11.76
C ILE A 137 0.70 -15.60 -11.79
N ILE A 138 0.19 -16.01 -10.63
CA ILE A 138 -1.02 -16.85 -10.52
C ILE A 138 -2.25 -16.12 -11.03
N ALA A 139 -2.46 -14.86 -10.62
CA ALA A 139 -3.57 -14.04 -11.10
C ALA A 139 -3.50 -13.82 -12.62
N GLY A 140 -2.30 -13.60 -13.15
CA GLY A 140 -2.03 -13.53 -14.58
C GLY A 140 -2.38 -14.83 -15.29
N ALA A 141 -1.98 -15.99 -14.75
CA ALA A 141 -2.26 -17.29 -15.33
C ALA A 141 -3.77 -17.57 -15.43
N PHE A 142 -4.53 -17.36 -14.35
CA PHE A 142 -5.98 -17.56 -14.38
C PHE A 142 -6.70 -16.54 -15.26
N GLY A 143 -6.27 -15.27 -15.23
CA GLY A 143 -6.86 -14.24 -16.09
C GLY A 143 -6.57 -14.48 -17.57
N GLY A 144 -5.37 -14.98 -17.86
CA GLY A 144 -5.00 -15.43 -19.18
C GLY A 144 -5.80 -16.64 -19.64
N LEU A 145 -5.99 -17.64 -18.77
CA LEU A 145 -6.80 -18.82 -19.06
C LEU A 145 -8.23 -18.46 -19.43
N LEU A 146 -8.88 -17.59 -18.64
CA LEU A 146 -10.23 -17.10 -18.92
C LEU A 146 -10.28 -16.27 -20.20
N GLY A 147 -9.36 -15.33 -20.37
CA GLY A 147 -9.30 -14.48 -21.56
C GLY A 147 -9.09 -15.29 -22.84
N GLY A 148 -8.17 -16.25 -22.81
CA GLY A 148 -7.89 -17.15 -23.92
C GLY A 148 -9.04 -18.11 -24.22
N GLY A 149 -9.68 -18.66 -23.19
CA GLY A 149 -10.86 -19.51 -23.35
C GLY A 149 -12.02 -18.76 -24.01
N ILE A 150 -12.31 -17.52 -23.58
CA ILE A 150 -13.35 -16.69 -24.19
C ILE A 150 -12.99 -16.42 -25.66
N ALA A 151 -11.76 -16.01 -25.96
CA ALA A 151 -11.35 -15.75 -27.34
C ALA A 151 -11.48 -17.00 -28.23
N GLY A 152 -11.12 -18.18 -27.71
CA GLY A 152 -11.26 -19.44 -28.43
C GLY A 152 -12.71 -19.87 -28.65
N LEU A 153 -13.59 -19.65 -27.67
CA LEU A 153 -15.02 -19.95 -27.78
C LEU A 153 -15.69 -19.13 -28.90
N PHE A 154 -15.30 -17.86 -29.03
CA PHE A 154 -15.85 -16.96 -30.04
C PHE A 154 -15.15 -17.04 -31.40
N PHE A 155 -14.07 -17.81 -31.54
CA PHE A 155 -13.30 -17.87 -32.78
C PHE A 155 -14.14 -18.32 -33.99
N ASP A 156 -14.75 -19.51 -33.91
CA ASP A 156 -15.48 -20.09 -35.04
C ASP A 156 -16.78 -19.31 -35.36
N PRO A 157 -17.60 -18.89 -34.37
CA PRO A 157 -18.79 -18.09 -34.65
C PRO A 157 -18.47 -16.72 -35.27
N LEU A 158 -17.43 -16.03 -34.79
CA LEU A 158 -17.03 -14.74 -35.37
C LEU A 158 -16.41 -14.91 -36.75
N GLY A 159 -15.56 -15.91 -36.93
CA GLY A 159 -14.93 -16.21 -38.22
C GLY A 159 -15.95 -16.59 -39.30
N SER A 160 -16.99 -17.34 -38.96
CA SER A 160 -18.06 -17.71 -39.91
C SER A 160 -18.97 -16.52 -40.24
N THR A 161 -19.41 -15.76 -39.23
CA THR A 161 -20.30 -14.60 -39.43
C THR A 161 -19.63 -13.49 -40.23
N VAL A 162 -18.38 -13.15 -39.90
CA VAL A 162 -17.65 -12.07 -40.59
C VAL A 162 -16.98 -12.57 -41.87
N GLY A 163 -16.59 -13.84 -41.92
CA GLY A 163 -16.12 -14.50 -43.13
C GLY A 163 -17.11 -14.42 -44.27
N GLN A 164 -18.42 -14.56 -44.00
CA GLN A 164 -19.47 -14.39 -45.01
C GLN A 164 -19.59 -12.96 -45.57
N ILE A 165 -19.15 -11.95 -44.81
CA ILE A 165 -19.19 -10.53 -45.21
C ILE A 165 -17.96 -10.17 -46.05
N ILE A 166 -16.80 -10.76 -45.73
CA ILE A 166 -15.49 -10.43 -46.32
C ILE A 166 -15.10 -11.39 -47.46
N SER A 167 -15.80 -12.51 -47.65
CA SER A 167 -15.51 -13.57 -48.63
C SER A 167 -15.62 -13.17 -50.11
N ALA A 168 -15.72 -11.89 -50.45
CA ALA A 168 -15.52 -11.41 -51.82
C ALA A 168 -14.08 -11.60 -52.35
N GLY A 169 -13.12 -12.07 -51.52
CA GLY A 169 -11.68 -12.16 -51.84
C GLY A 169 -11.02 -13.55 -51.84
N GLY A 170 -11.74 -14.66 -51.64
CA GLY A 170 -11.23 -16.00 -51.98
C GLY A 170 -10.44 -16.81 -50.93
N GLU A 171 -10.22 -16.31 -49.70
CA GLU A 171 -9.55 -17.11 -48.63
C GLU A 171 -10.42 -17.32 -47.39
N SER A 172 -10.74 -18.59 -47.09
CA SER A 172 -11.54 -19.02 -45.94
C SER A 172 -10.73 -19.02 -44.64
N GLY A 173 -10.40 -17.84 -44.11
CA GLY A 173 -9.72 -17.74 -42.82
C GLY A 173 -9.22 -16.34 -42.44
N PHE A 174 -9.09 -15.46 -43.43
CA PHE A 174 -8.63 -14.07 -43.26
C PHE A 174 -9.45 -13.31 -42.20
N ALA A 175 -10.78 -13.27 -42.36
CA ALA A 175 -11.67 -12.54 -41.46
C ALA A 175 -11.64 -13.07 -40.02
N GLY A 176 -11.55 -14.39 -39.85
CA GLY A 176 -11.43 -15.02 -38.54
C GLY A 176 -10.13 -14.65 -37.84
N ARG A 177 -9.00 -14.70 -38.55
CA ARG A 177 -7.69 -14.29 -38.01
C ARG A 177 -7.65 -12.80 -37.68
N ALA A 178 -8.16 -11.95 -38.56
CA ALA A 178 -8.17 -10.49 -38.38
C ALA A 178 -8.90 -10.05 -37.10
N LEU A 179 -9.99 -10.74 -36.74
CA LEU A 179 -10.76 -10.43 -35.53
C LEU A 179 -10.24 -11.14 -34.28
N MET A 180 -9.70 -12.35 -34.45
CA MET A 180 -9.23 -13.16 -33.33
C MET A 180 -8.10 -12.47 -32.57
N TRP A 181 -7.07 -11.97 -33.27
CA TRP A 181 -5.89 -11.47 -32.58
C TRP A 181 -6.17 -10.26 -31.68
N PRO A 182 -6.93 -9.25 -32.16
CA PRO A 182 -7.38 -8.16 -31.30
C PRO A 182 -8.30 -8.64 -30.17
N LEU A 183 -9.23 -9.56 -30.45
CA LEU A 183 -10.15 -10.08 -29.43
C LEU A 183 -9.39 -10.80 -28.31
N MET A 184 -8.45 -11.68 -28.67
CA MET A 184 -7.59 -12.40 -27.75
C MET A 184 -6.76 -11.43 -26.91
N GLY A 185 -6.11 -10.45 -27.55
CA GLY A 185 -5.38 -9.41 -26.85
C GLY A 185 -6.27 -8.64 -25.86
N PHE A 186 -7.48 -8.27 -26.29
CA PHE A 186 -8.46 -7.58 -25.47
C PHE A 186 -8.88 -8.42 -24.25
N THR A 187 -9.34 -9.65 -24.46
CA THR A 187 -9.86 -10.50 -23.38
C THR A 187 -8.75 -10.90 -22.41
N VAL A 188 -7.57 -11.30 -22.89
CA VAL A 188 -6.43 -11.61 -22.02
C VAL A 188 -6.00 -10.37 -21.25
N GLY A 189 -5.89 -9.21 -21.89
CA GLY A 189 -5.54 -7.95 -21.23
C GLY A 189 -6.57 -7.53 -20.17
N LEU A 190 -7.86 -7.67 -20.47
CA LEU A 190 -8.96 -7.36 -19.57
C LEU A 190 -8.98 -8.29 -18.35
N PHE A 191 -8.98 -9.60 -18.56
CA PHE A 191 -9.10 -10.58 -17.48
C PHE A 191 -7.85 -10.65 -16.61
N THR A 192 -6.65 -10.47 -17.18
CA THR A 192 -5.43 -10.36 -16.37
C THR A 192 -5.44 -9.09 -15.51
N ALA A 193 -5.86 -7.93 -16.03
CA ALA A 193 -6.03 -6.73 -15.21
C ALA A 193 -7.12 -6.88 -14.15
N TRP A 194 -8.24 -7.51 -14.52
CA TRP A 194 -9.35 -7.74 -13.61
C TRP A 194 -8.96 -8.65 -12.45
N LEU A 195 -8.29 -9.79 -12.72
CA LEU A 195 -7.81 -10.68 -11.67
C LEU A 195 -6.72 -10.03 -10.81
N GLU A 196 -5.79 -9.29 -11.41
CA GLU A 196 -4.78 -8.54 -10.65
C GLU A 196 -5.43 -7.55 -9.68
N GLN A 197 -6.44 -6.81 -10.12
CA GLN A 197 -7.18 -5.89 -9.25
C GLN A 197 -8.06 -6.63 -8.23
N ALA A 198 -8.75 -7.70 -8.62
CA ALA A 198 -9.58 -8.50 -7.73
C ALA A 198 -8.74 -9.19 -6.65
N THR A 199 -7.50 -9.55 -6.98
CA THR A 199 -6.55 -10.10 -6.02
C THR A 199 -5.76 -9.01 -5.31
N ARG A 200 -6.12 -7.73 -5.29
CA ARG A 200 -5.40 -6.75 -4.46
C ARG A 200 -5.80 -6.86 -2.98
N GLN A 201 -4.85 -6.82 -2.04
CA GLN A 201 -5.17 -6.84 -0.60
C GLN A 201 -5.13 -5.45 0.04
N ALA A 202 -4.07 -4.68 -0.20
CA ALA A 202 -3.93 -3.35 0.38
C ALA A 202 -3.32 -2.37 -0.61
N TRP A 203 -3.58 -1.09 -0.39
CA TRP A 203 -3.07 -0.03 -1.23
C TRP A 203 -2.95 1.32 -0.57
N VAL A 204 -2.14 2.16 -1.21
CA VAL A 204 -2.11 3.58 -0.96
C VAL A 204 -2.81 4.31 -2.10
N ARG A 205 -3.63 5.30 -1.76
CA ARG A 205 -4.22 6.27 -2.68
C ARG A 205 -3.60 7.64 -2.44
N LEU A 206 -3.17 8.33 -3.48
CA LEU A 206 -2.82 9.75 -3.40
C LEU A 206 -4.09 10.58 -3.31
N ILE A 207 -4.22 11.36 -2.24
CA ILE A 207 -5.37 12.25 -2.00
C ILE A 207 -5.02 13.65 -2.49
N VAL A 208 -3.84 14.15 -2.12
CA VAL A 208 -3.36 15.49 -2.50
C VAL A 208 -2.01 15.37 -3.19
N GLY A 209 -1.87 15.98 -4.37
CA GLY A 209 -0.62 16.07 -5.14
C GLY A 209 -0.82 16.05 -6.66
N ARG A 210 0.27 16.03 -7.45
CA ARG A 210 0.18 16.13 -8.93
C ARG A 210 -0.69 15.07 -9.63
N ASN A 211 -0.92 13.91 -8.99
CA ASN A 211 -1.65 12.78 -9.57
C ASN A 211 -2.76 12.27 -8.62
N GLU A 212 -3.63 13.16 -8.13
CA GLU A 212 -4.70 12.81 -7.19
C GLU A 212 -5.55 11.63 -7.68
N GLY A 213 -6.00 10.81 -6.73
CA GLY A 213 -6.72 9.57 -6.99
C GLY A 213 -5.85 8.41 -7.49
N LYS A 214 -4.55 8.63 -7.79
CA LYS A 214 -3.66 7.53 -8.20
C LYS A 214 -3.44 6.57 -7.04
N GLU A 215 -3.60 5.28 -7.33
CA GLU A 215 -3.43 4.22 -6.35
C GLU A 215 -2.29 3.27 -6.71
N TRP A 216 -1.56 2.80 -5.68
CA TRP A 216 -0.49 1.82 -5.79
C TRP A 216 -0.69 0.66 -4.81
N PRO A 217 -0.55 -0.60 -5.25
CA PRO A 217 -0.71 -1.75 -4.37
C PRO A 217 0.45 -1.88 -3.38
N ILE A 218 0.15 -2.35 -2.16
CA ILE A 218 1.13 -2.69 -1.11
C ILE A 218 1.14 -4.21 -0.91
N ASP A 219 1.66 -4.92 -1.92
CA ASP A 219 1.71 -6.40 -1.89
C ASP A 219 3.11 -6.95 -1.51
N ALA A 220 4.15 -6.11 -1.49
CA ALA A 220 5.51 -6.54 -1.14
C ALA A 220 5.72 -6.59 0.37
N ALA A 221 6.70 -7.39 0.81
CA ALA A 221 7.16 -7.41 2.20
C ALA A 221 7.62 -6.02 2.66
N GLN A 222 8.30 -5.28 1.78
CA GLN A 222 8.65 -3.87 1.97
C GLN A 222 8.23 -3.06 0.74
N THR A 223 7.52 -1.98 0.98
CA THR A 223 7.04 -1.06 -0.06
C THR A 223 7.62 0.32 0.21
N HIS A 224 8.61 0.71 -0.58
CA HIS A 224 9.25 2.02 -0.48
C HIS A 224 8.45 3.11 -1.22
N LEU A 225 8.41 4.30 -0.64
CA LEU A 225 7.76 5.50 -1.16
C LEU A 225 8.80 6.62 -1.27
N GLY A 226 8.82 7.37 -2.36
CA GLY A 226 9.80 8.44 -2.55
C GLY A 226 9.91 8.95 -3.98
N ARG A 227 10.85 9.86 -4.22
CA ARG A 227 11.07 10.49 -5.55
C ARG A 227 11.97 9.68 -6.48
N ASP A 228 12.61 8.61 -5.99
CA ASP A 228 13.50 7.75 -6.77
C ASP A 228 12.69 6.75 -7.63
N GLU A 229 13.24 6.34 -8.77
CA GLU A 229 12.62 5.32 -9.64
C GLU A 229 12.52 3.93 -9.02
N ARG A 230 13.30 3.66 -7.95
CA ARG A 230 13.24 2.44 -7.15
C ARG A 230 12.07 2.44 -6.16
N ALA A 231 11.44 3.59 -5.91
CA ALA A 231 10.26 3.64 -5.05
C ALA A 231 9.09 2.92 -5.72
N HIS A 232 8.40 2.07 -4.97
CA HIS A 232 7.20 1.37 -5.42
C HIS A 232 6.01 2.32 -5.52
N VAL A 233 5.96 3.33 -4.64
CA VAL A 233 5.05 4.47 -4.71
C VAL A 233 5.85 5.69 -5.14
N PRO A 234 5.93 5.96 -6.46
CA PRO A 234 6.70 7.07 -6.99
C PRO A 234 6.00 8.41 -6.76
N LEU A 235 6.70 9.31 -6.09
CA LEU A 235 6.35 10.72 -5.87
C LEU A 235 7.37 11.60 -6.60
N PHE A 236 7.40 11.48 -7.93
CA PHE A 236 8.43 12.08 -8.79
C PHE A 236 8.38 13.61 -8.85
N GLY A 237 9.56 14.21 -9.00
CA GLY A 237 9.72 15.63 -9.35
C GLY A 237 9.57 16.59 -8.16
N ASP A 238 9.26 16.08 -6.98
CA ASP A 238 9.18 16.90 -5.78
C ASP A 238 10.52 16.92 -5.03
N PRO A 239 11.19 18.08 -4.93
CA PRO A 239 12.46 18.19 -4.20
C PRO A 239 12.33 17.92 -2.70
N ASN A 240 11.11 18.04 -2.15
CA ASN A 240 10.83 17.86 -0.73
C ASN A 240 10.66 16.39 -0.33
N VAL A 241 10.57 15.50 -1.32
CA VAL A 241 10.48 14.07 -1.08
C VAL A 241 11.88 13.45 -1.18
N ALA A 242 12.35 12.75 -0.16
CA ALA A 242 13.62 12.03 -0.24
C ALA A 242 13.57 10.91 -1.31
N PRO A 243 14.72 10.47 -1.87
CA PRO A 243 14.76 9.39 -2.84
C PRO A 243 13.96 8.15 -2.41
N LEU A 244 14.22 7.66 -1.20
CA LEU A 244 13.41 6.68 -0.48
C LEU A 244 13.02 7.35 0.85
N HIS A 245 11.82 7.93 0.90
CA HIS A 245 11.37 8.77 2.01
C HIS A 245 10.73 7.96 3.13
N ALA A 246 9.86 7.02 2.79
CA ALA A 246 9.18 6.17 3.76
C ALA A 246 9.12 4.72 3.25
N THR A 247 8.96 3.78 4.17
CA THR A 247 8.78 2.37 3.85
C THR A 247 7.62 1.80 4.61
N ILE A 248 6.73 1.09 3.92
CA ILE A 248 5.67 0.30 4.53
C ILE A 248 6.13 -1.15 4.56
N THR A 249 6.32 -1.69 5.76
CA THR A 249 6.70 -3.09 6.00
C THR A 249 5.45 -3.89 6.33
N ARG A 250 5.28 -5.05 5.69
CA ARG A 250 4.21 -5.99 6.00
C ARG A 250 4.69 -7.03 6.99
N GLN A 251 4.10 -7.05 8.19
CA GLN A 251 4.36 -8.04 9.24
C GLN A 251 3.08 -8.85 9.48
N GLY A 252 2.94 -9.97 8.77
CA GLY A 252 1.72 -10.79 8.80
C GLY A 252 0.49 -10.01 8.30
N PRO A 253 -0.53 -9.78 9.14
CA PRO A 253 -1.70 -8.95 8.79
C PRO A 253 -1.47 -7.45 8.99
N GLN A 254 -0.42 -7.04 9.69
CA GLN A 254 -0.16 -5.64 10.02
C GLN A 254 0.72 -4.97 8.97
N TYR A 255 0.47 -3.67 8.77
CA TYR A 255 1.26 -2.79 7.91
C TYR A 255 1.89 -1.72 8.79
N ILE A 256 3.22 -1.62 8.79
CA ILE A 256 3.95 -0.67 9.63
C ILE A 256 4.62 0.36 8.72
N LEU A 257 4.32 1.63 8.95
CA LEU A 257 4.97 2.76 8.29
C LEU A 257 6.23 3.14 9.04
N HIS A 258 7.34 3.23 8.32
CA HIS A 258 8.64 3.69 8.80
C HIS A 258 9.04 4.94 8.02
N ASP A 259 9.53 5.96 8.71
CA ASP A 259 10.32 7.02 8.07
C ASP A 259 11.72 6.47 7.75
N ALA A 260 12.18 6.66 6.52
CA ALA A 260 13.46 6.11 6.05
C ALA A 260 14.63 7.11 6.26
N GLY A 261 14.54 7.97 7.27
CA GLY A 261 15.52 9.03 7.53
C GLY A 261 15.32 10.22 6.59
N SER A 262 14.08 10.56 6.28
CA SER A 262 13.78 11.66 5.37
C SER A 262 14.14 13.01 6.03
N PRO A 263 14.70 14.00 5.29
CA PRO A 263 15.07 15.28 5.90
C PRO A 263 13.88 16.03 6.51
N ILE A 264 12.71 15.89 5.91
CA ILE A 264 11.47 16.57 6.29
C ILE A 264 10.67 15.77 7.32
N GLY A 265 10.90 14.46 7.41
CA GLY A 265 10.10 13.53 8.19
C GLY A 265 8.79 13.14 7.49
N THR A 266 8.26 11.99 7.88
CA THR A 266 6.95 11.50 7.48
C THR A 266 5.89 11.95 8.49
N GLY A 267 4.77 12.49 8.02
CA GLY A 267 3.61 12.83 8.84
C GLY A 267 2.62 11.67 8.92
N TYR A 268 1.97 11.47 10.06
CA TYR A 268 0.91 10.49 10.28
C TYR A 268 -0.26 11.15 11.02
N GLN A 269 -1.47 11.10 10.42
CA GLN A 269 -2.67 11.80 10.89
C GLN A 269 -2.41 13.29 11.22
N GLY A 270 -1.56 13.93 10.41
CA GLY A 270 -1.17 15.32 10.58
C GLY A 270 -0.06 15.56 11.59
N VAL A 271 0.43 14.58 12.35
CA VAL A 271 1.55 14.75 13.30
C VAL A 271 2.83 14.14 12.74
N ARG A 272 3.99 14.78 12.93
CA ARG A 272 5.27 14.20 12.51
C ARG A 272 5.59 12.92 13.29
N MET A 273 5.96 11.86 12.58
CA MET A 273 6.31 10.58 13.18
C MET A 273 7.68 10.65 13.86
N SER A 274 7.76 10.17 15.11
CA SER A 274 9.02 9.96 15.85
C SER A 274 9.43 8.48 15.94
N ALA A 275 8.50 7.57 15.67
CA ALA A 275 8.70 6.12 15.69
C ALA A 275 7.86 5.45 14.59
N PRO A 276 8.13 4.18 14.23
CA PRO A 276 7.29 3.42 13.31
C PRO A 276 5.85 3.27 13.82
N VAL A 277 4.87 3.38 12.92
CA VAL A 277 3.43 3.36 13.27
C VAL A 277 2.71 2.25 12.51
N ALA A 278 1.86 1.50 13.21
CA ALA A 278 0.97 0.52 12.59
C ALA A 278 -0.22 1.20 11.91
N LEU A 279 -0.32 1.05 10.59
CA LEU A 279 -1.38 1.63 9.77
C LEU A 279 -2.70 0.85 9.94
N GLN A 280 -3.76 1.59 10.24
CA GLN A 280 -5.14 1.12 10.18
C GLN A 280 -5.78 1.48 8.84
N PRO A 281 -6.71 0.65 8.32
CA PRO A 281 -7.38 0.95 7.06
C PRO A 281 -8.14 2.27 7.15
N GLY A 282 -7.88 3.20 6.24
CA GLY A 282 -8.48 4.54 6.17
C GLY A 282 -7.56 5.66 6.68
N ASP A 283 -6.44 5.32 7.34
CA ASP A 283 -5.51 6.32 7.86
C ASP A 283 -4.86 7.16 6.77
N PHE A 284 -4.57 8.41 7.14
CA PHE A 284 -3.83 9.34 6.30
C PHE A 284 -2.42 9.53 6.83
N PHE A 285 -1.47 9.57 5.90
CA PHE A 285 -0.09 9.92 6.18
C PHE A 285 0.43 10.86 5.08
N GLN A 286 1.50 11.57 5.40
CA GLN A 286 2.01 12.67 4.59
C GLN A 286 3.49 12.47 4.28
N ILE A 287 3.86 12.69 3.03
CA ILE A 287 5.24 12.61 2.52
C ILE A 287 5.53 13.89 1.73
N GLY A 288 6.31 14.81 2.32
CA GLY A 288 6.42 16.18 1.78
C GLY A 288 5.04 16.84 1.69
N PRO A 289 4.67 17.46 0.55
CA PRO A 289 3.33 18.03 0.35
C PRO A 289 2.26 16.98 -0.05
N HIS A 290 2.62 15.71 -0.22
CA HIS A 290 1.70 14.68 -0.67
C HIS A 290 0.94 14.07 0.50
N GLN A 291 -0.39 14.06 0.43
CA GLN A 291 -1.23 13.34 1.38
C GLN A 291 -1.70 12.02 0.78
N LEU A 292 -1.47 10.93 1.50
CA LEU A 292 -1.74 9.57 1.07
C LEU A 292 -2.68 8.88 2.06
N GLN A 293 -3.59 8.06 1.54
CA GLN A 293 -4.52 7.26 2.35
C GLN A 293 -4.19 5.77 2.22
N PHE A 294 -4.10 5.08 3.34
CA PHE A 294 -3.95 3.63 3.39
C PHE A 294 -5.32 2.93 3.34
N LEU A 295 -5.46 1.91 2.50
CA LEU A 295 -6.72 1.20 2.25
C LEU A 295 -6.47 -0.31 2.20
N VAL A 296 -7.40 -1.09 2.75
CA VAL A 296 -7.35 -2.56 2.75
C VAL A 296 -8.66 -3.11 2.19
N LYS A 297 -8.59 -4.12 1.32
CA LYS A 297 -9.76 -4.80 0.77
C LYS A 297 -10.60 -5.41 1.91
N GLY A 298 -11.89 -5.08 1.97
CA GLY A 298 -12.83 -5.60 2.97
C GLY A 298 -12.92 -4.83 4.29
N SER A 299 -12.06 -3.82 4.51
CA SER A 299 -12.07 -3.03 5.76
C SER A 299 -13.23 -2.02 5.86
N ALA A 300 -13.72 -1.50 4.74
CA ALA A 300 -14.88 -0.60 4.71
C ALA A 300 -16.18 -1.29 5.19
N ALA A 301 -16.34 -2.59 4.93
CA ALA A 301 -17.50 -3.36 5.37
C ALA A 301 -17.47 -3.65 6.88
N ARG A 302 -16.28 -3.86 7.46
CA ARG A 302 -16.10 -4.17 8.88
C ARG A 302 -16.49 -3.00 9.79
N ARG A 303 -16.20 -1.73 9.40
CA ARG A 303 -16.63 -0.54 10.15
C ARG A 303 -18.16 -0.37 10.20
N ILE A 304 -18.87 -0.67 9.11
CA ILE A 304 -20.34 -0.59 9.07
C ILE A 304 -20.95 -1.62 10.04
N GLN A 305 -20.29 -2.77 10.21
CA GLN A 305 -20.75 -3.84 11.08
C GLN A 305 -20.36 -3.62 12.55
N GLU A 306 -19.15 -3.13 12.83
CA GLU A 306 -18.70 -2.76 14.19
C GLU A 306 -19.45 -1.53 14.72
N GLY A 307 -19.70 -0.52 13.87
CA GLY A 307 -20.51 0.65 14.21
C GLY A 307 -22.02 0.37 14.36
N ARG A 308 -22.53 -0.76 13.82
CA ARG A 308 -23.90 -1.24 14.08
C ARG A 308 -24.02 -2.06 15.37
N ASN A 309 -22.95 -2.72 15.80
CA ASN A 309 -22.99 -3.67 16.91
C ASN A 309 -22.61 -3.08 18.28
N HIS A 310 -22.20 -1.81 18.35
CA HIS A 310 -22.00 -1.09 19.61
C HIS A 310 -22.99 0.08 19.70
N PRO A 311 -24.16 -0.08 20.36
CA PRO A 311 -24.85 1.09 20.87
C PRO A 311 -23.92 1.76 21.89
N LEU A 312 -23.76 3.07 21.75
CA LEU A 312 -22.94 3.94 22.60
C LEU A 312 -23.17 3.66 24.08
N SER A 313 -22.34 2.85 24.72
CA SER A 313 -22.29 2.77 26.18
C SER A 313 -21.43 3.95 26.66
N VAL A 314 -22.09 5.08 26.90
CA VAL A 314 -21.53 6.16 27.71
C VAL A 314 -21.23 5.59 29.10
N PRO A 315 -19.98 5.65 29.60
CA PRO A 315 -19.72 5.31 30.99
C PRO A 315 -20.33 6.40 31.86
N MET A 316 -21.48 6.11 32.48
CA MET A 316 -22.04 6.97 33.51
C MET A 316 -21.23 6.71 34.79
N GLU A 317 -20.35 7.65 35.15
CA GLU A 317 -19.71 7.67 36.48
C GLU A 317 -20.79 7.63 37.56
N ARG A 318 -20.72 6.63 38.43
CA ARG A 318 -21.59 6.49 39.59
C ARG A 318 -20.80 6.95 40.82
N GLY A 319 -21.24 8.05 41.44
CA GLY A 319 -20.64 8.62 42.66
C GLY A 319 -20.75 7.71 43.88
N PRO A 320 -20.02 8.02 44.98
CA PRO A 320 -19.89 7.13 46.12
C PRO A 320 -21.04 7.32 47.12
N GLY A 321 -21.66 6.22 47.53
CA GLY A 321 -22.55 6.18 48.70
C GLY A 321 -23.75 5.25 48.53
N GLY A 322 -23.92 4.32 49.46
CA GLY A 322 -25.19 3.59 49.65
C GLY A 322 -25.05 2.12 50.02
N GLU A 323 -25.24 1.87 51.31
CA GLU A 323 -25.39 0.62 52.06
C GLU A 323 -25.99 -0.64 51.42
N VAL A 324 -25.59 -1.75 52.05
CA VAL A 324 -25.97 -3.16 51.88
C VAL A 324 -27.37 -3.45 52.48
N LEU A 325 -28.14 -4.39 51.90
CA LEU A 325 -28.73 -5.59 52.55
C LEU A 325 -29.71 -6.36 51.61
N PRO A 326 -30.03 -7.65 51.89
CA PRO A 326 -30.17 -8.69 50.87
C PRO A 326 -31.58 -9.29 50.77
N GLY A 327 -31.86 -10.01 49.68
CA GLY A 327 -33.00 -10.91 49.62
C GLY A 327 -33.30 -11.51 48.25
N GLY A 328 -33.20 -12.84 48.16
CA GLY A 328 -34.19 -13.64 47.44
C GLY A 328 -33.87 -14.15 46.02
N THR A 329 -33.29 -15.35 45.99
CA THR A 329 -33.74 -16.53 45.19
C THR A 329 -33.90 -16.37 43.67
N SER A 330 -32.93 -16.83 42.87
CA SER A 330 -32.80 -18.20 42.27
C SER A 330 -33.45 -18.29 40.88
N VAL A 331 -32.84 -18.87 39.83
CA VAL A 331 -32.71 -20.32 39.59
C VAL A 331 -31.84 -20.60 38.32
N THR A 332 -30.91 -21.58 38.45
CA THR A 332 -30.24 -22.50 37.47
C THR A 332 -29.41 -21.95 36.29
N SER A 333 -28.08 -22.15 36.27
CA SER A 333 -27.27 -23.36 35.92
C SER A 333 -27.19 -23.60 34.40
N VAL A 334 -26.05 -23.88 33.76
CA VAL A 334 -25.03 -24.91 34.04
C VAL A 334 -23.68 -24.53 33.37
N GLN A 335 -22.59 -24.60 34.12
CA GLN A 335 -21.25 -24.92 33.59
C GLN A 335 -20.53 -25.72 34.68
N GLN A 336 -20.21 -26.99 34.42
CA GLN A 336 -19.52 -27.84 35.38
C GLN A 336 -18.30 -28.51 34.74
N ASN A 337 -17.13 -28.10 35.26
CA ASN A 337 -15.85 -28.77 35.16
C ASN A 337 -15.86 -30.11 35.91
N HIS A 338 -15.04 -31.05 35.47
CA HIS A 338 -14.71 -32.26 36.21
C HIS A 338 -13.44 -32.12 37.08
N GLN A 339 -13.54 -32.76 38.25
CA GLN A 339 -12.63 -32.91 39.41
C GLN A 339 -11.45 -33.88 39.13
N LEU A 340 -10.21 -33.73 39.64
CA LEU A 340 -9.63 -34.00 40.99
C LEU A 340 -9.76 -35.49 41.46
N GLN A 341 -8.67 -36.25 41.78
CA GLN A 341 -7.96 -36.41 43.11
C GLN A 341 -7.15 -37.77 43.13
N PRO A 342 -6.47 -38.27 44.21
CA PRO A 342 -5.82 -37.70 45.41
C PRO A 342 -4.43 -38.34 45.86
N LEU A 343 -3.95 -37.88 47.02
CA LEU A 343 -2.76 -38.10 47.90
C LEU A 343 -2.15 -39.50 48.17
N GLY A 344 -0.86 -39.50 48.60
CA GLY A 344 -0.31 -40.45 49.59
C GLY A 344 1.21 -40.29 49.93
N GLY A 345 1.55 -40.20 51.24
CA GLY A 345 2.74 -40.86 51.85
C GLY A 345 4.02 -40.05 52.19
N HIS A 346 4.26 -39.80 53.48
CA HIS A 346 5.59 -39.79 54.15
C HIS A 346 5.88 -41.21 54.74
N PRO A 347 7.07 -41.65 55.22
CA PRO A 347 8.15 -40.89 55.94
C PRO A 347 9.64 -41.37 55.79
N GLY A 348 10.59 -40.64 56.39
CA GLY A 348 11.70 -41.24 57.18
C GLY A 348 13.19 -41.11 56.73
N LEU A 349 14.01 -40.59 57.67
CA LEU A 349 15.41 -40.94 58.04
C LEU A 349 16.63 -40.06 57.58
N ASP A 350 17.01 -39.09 58.44
CA ASP A 350 18.27 -38.99 59.26
C ASP A 350 19.69 -38.79 58.63
N PRO A 351 20.78 -38.42 59.39
CA PRO A 351 21.15 -37.03 59.73
C PRO A 351 22.69 -36.66 59.61
N ARG A 352 23.02 -35.40 59.95
CA ARG A 352 24.34 -34.79 60.33
C ARG A 352 25.42 -34.61 59.23
N THR A 353 25.96 -33.39 59.11
CA THR A 353 27.37 -33.01 59.42
C THR A 353 27.55 -31.48 59.35
N GLN A 354 28.44 -30.96 60.19
CA GLN A 354 28.72 -29.58 60.60
C GLN A 354 29.53 -28.72 59.59
N MET A 355 29.68 -27.45 60.01
CA MET A 355 30.63 -26.38 59.60
C MET A 355 30.05 -25.43 58.53
N GLY A 356 29.97 -24.12 58.69
CA GLY A 356 30.59 -23.18 59.62
C GLY A 356 31.01 -21.94 58.80
N GLY A 357 30.71 -20.72 59.26
CA GLY A 357 31.32 -19.50 58.70
C GLY A 357 30.38 -18.40 58.20
N THR A 358 30.03 -17.50 59.11
CA THR A 358 30.11 -16.02 59.02
C THR A 358 29.75 -15.29 57.73
N GLY A 359 28.82 -14.32 57.81
CA GLY A 359 28.78 -13.18 56.89
C GLY A 359 27.47 -12.39 56.80
N LEU A 360 27.21 -11.53 57.79
CA LEU A 360 26.58 -10.19 57.69
C LEU A 360 25.45 -9.94 56.65
N THR A 361 24.20 -9.83 57.12
CA THR A 361 23.25 -8.78 56.68
C THR A 361 22.31 -8.40 57.84
N SER A 362 22.57 -7.27 58.49
CA SER A 362 21.66 -6.68 59.48
C SER A 362 20.66 -5.77 58.77
N GLN A 363 19.42 -6.26 58.66
CA GLN A 363 18.24 -5.41 58.67
C GLN A 363 18.17 -4.75 60.06
N THR A 364 18.05 -3.42 60.11
CA THR A 364 17.48 -2.76 61.28
C THR A 364 16.53 -1.64 60.87
N ASN A 365 15.30 -1.86 61.32
CA ASN A 365 14.15 -0.99 61.40
C ASN A 365 14.44 0.45 61.80
N CYS A 366 13.62 1.33 61.23
CA CYS A 366 13.29 2.66 61.77
C CYS A 366 12.68 2.57 63.18
N PRO A 367 12.79 3.67 63.94
CA PRO A 367 11.66 4.17 64.70
C PRO A 367 11.29 5.62 64.30
N PRO A 368 10.06 6.07 64.63
CA PRO A 368 9.47 7.27 64.07
C PRO A 368 9.75 8.49 64.96
N GLN A 369 9.99 9.67 64.36
CA GLN A 369 9.91 10.93 65.09
C GLN A 369 9.24 12.04 64.27
N SER A 370 8.42 12.76 65.02
CA SER A 370 7.38 13.70 64.69
C SER A 370 7.85 15.15 64.69
N TRP A 371 7.33 15.93 63.72
CA TRP A 371 6.94 17.34 63.75
C TRP A 371 8.02 18.45 63.86
N GLY A 372 8.02 19.32 62.84
CA GLY A 372 8.37 20.75 62.99
C GLY A 372 8.99 21.38 61.74
N GLY A 373 8.36 22.43 61.20
CA GLY A 373 9.08 23.52 60.52
C GLY A 373 8.78 23.80 59.04
N GLN A 374 7.81 24.68 58.83
CA GLN A 374 7.63 25.67 57.75
C GLN A 374 8.57 25.65 56.50
N GLY A 375 7.91 25.69 55.34
CA GLY A 375 8.52 26.08 54.06
C GLY A 375 7.51 25.94 52.92
N GLY A 376 6.42 26.72 52.97
CA GLY A 376 5.45 26.80 51.88
C GLY A 376 6.10 27.38 50.63
N VAL A 377 6.52 26.52 49.72
CA VAL A 377 6.74 26.88 48.32
C VAL A 377 5.41 26.63 47.64
N ASP A 378 4.70 27.71 47.30
CA ASP A 378 3.57 27.66 46.38
C ASP A 378 4.06 27.10 45.03
N GLN A 379 4.05 25.77 44.92
CA GLN A 379 4.06 25.10 43.64
C GLN A 379 2.63 25.08 43.13
N THR A 380 2.16 26.24 42.63
CA THR A 380 1.16 26.22 41.57
C THR A 380 1.82 25.56 40.37
N ALA A 381 1.77 24.24 40.30
CA ALA A 381 2.02 23.49 39.08
C ALA A 381 1.00 23.97 38.06
N SER A 382 1.37 24.99 37.28
CA SER A 382 0.57 25.47 36.17
C SER A 382 0.34 24.28 35.25
N VAL A 383 -0.92 23.93 35.04
CA VAL A 383 -1.32 22.97 33.99
C VAL A 383 -0.67 23.46 32.70
N ALA A 384 0.38 22.78 32.23
CA ALA A 384 1.11 23.18 31.03
C ALA A 384 0.14 23.08 29.85
N LYS A 385 -0.39 24.22 29.41
CA LYS A 385 -1.20 24.28 28.18
C LYS A 385 -0.34 23.76 27.04
N THR A 386 -0.82 22.71 26.37
CA THR A 386 -0.18 22.18 25.17
C THR A 386 -0.61 23.03 23.97
N TYR A 387 0.36 23.59 23.26
CA TYR A 387 0.13 24.34 22.02
C TYR A 387 0.59 23.49 20.83
N THR A 388 -0.04 23.66 19.68
CA THR A 388 0.33 22.98 18.44
C THR A 388 0.71 24.01 17.40
N LEU A 389 1.83 23.81 16.72
CA LEU A 389 2.18 24.58 15.52
C LEU A 389 1.70 23.84 14.28
N VAL A 390 0.85 24.49 13.48
CA VAL A 390 0.36 23.94 12.21
C VAL A 390 1.07 24.64 11.07
N ALA A 391 1.80 23.91 10.23
CA ALA A 391 2.41 24.49 9.04
C ALA A 391 1.33 24.88 8.02
N LEU A 392 1.30 26.16 7.65
CA LEU A 392 0.34 26.75 6.71
C LEU A 392 0.85 26.78 5.27
N ASP A 393 2.17 26.81 5.09
CA ASP A 393 2.80 26.94 3.78
C ASP A 393 4.11 26.14 3.73
N GLY A 394 4.54 25.83 2.52
CA GLY A 394 5.75 25.10 2.22
C GLY A 394 5.62 23.58 2.34
N PRO A 395 6.75 22.87 2.33
CA PRO A 395 6.82 21.40 2.27
C PRO A 395 6.19 20.66 3.44
N LEU A 396 5.99 21.36 4.57
CA LEU A 396 5.39 20.85 5.79
C LEU A 396 3.88 21.12 5.88
N THR A 397 3.28 21.80 4.89
CA THR A 397 1.87 22.24 4.94
C THR A 397 0.94 21.14 5.43
N GLY A 398 0.12 21.42 6.44
CA GLY A 398 -0.80 20.46 7.05
C GLY A 398 -0.21 19.64 8.20
N GLN A 399 1.12 19.61 8.38
CA GLN A 399 1.75 18.98 9.53
C GLN A 399 1.59 19.82 10.80
N ARG A 400 1.43 19.12 11.91
CA ARG A 400 1.18 19.60 13.25
C ARG A 400 2.32 19.17 14.17
N PHE A 401 2.87 20.12 14.90
CA PHE A 401 3.97 19.94 15.83
C PHE A 401 3.49 20.29 17.24
N PRO A 402 3.14 19.30 18.07
CA PRO A 402 2.78 19.56 19.46
C PRO A 402 4.01 20.04 20.24
N ILE A 403 3.88 21.18 20.92
CA ILE A 403 4.94 21.83 21.70
C ILE A 403 4.59 21.69 23.18
N THR A 404 5.18 20.68 23.82
CA THR A 404 5.01 20.39 25.26
C THR A 404 6.22 20.78 26.09
N ALA A 405 7.37 21.00 25.45
CA ALA A 405 8.63 21.43 26.06
C ALA A 405 9.35 22.41 25.10
N PRO A 406 10.38 23.14 25.58
CA PRO A 406 11.23 23.96 24.71
C PRO A 406 11.74 23.15 23.51
N THR A 407 11.34 23.58 22.32
CA THR A 407 11.59 22.88 21.06
C THR A 407 12.34 23.83 20.13
N GLU A 408 13.52 23.41 19.68
CA GLU A 408 14.25 24.16 18.66
C GLU A 408 13.67 23.90 17.27
N ALA A 409 13.69 24.94 16.44
CA ALA A 409 13.35 24.88 15.03
C ALA A 409 14.55 25.36 14.21
N GLY A 410 14.87 24.67 13.11
CA GLY A 410 16.00 25.04 12.27
C GLY A 410 16.42 23.93 11.32
N ARG A 411 17.34 24.25 10.41
CA ARG A 411 17.81 23.34 9.35
C ARG A 411 18.48 22.07 9.89
N GLU A 412 19.10 22.13 11.05
CA GLU A 412 19.78 20.99 11.70
C GLU A 412 19.22 20.75 13.11
N SER A 413 17.97 21.16 13.35
CA SER A 413 17.36 21.05 14.68
C SER A 413 16.69 19.69 14.90
N PRO A 414 16.84 19.06 16.08
CA PRO A 414 16.18 17.80 16.41
C PRO A 414 14.69 17.96 16.73
N GLY A 415 14.20 19.18 17.00
CA GLY A 415 12.79 19.45 17.31
C GLY A 415 11.95 19.58 16.05
N ILE A 416 11.95 20.77 15.46
CA ILE A 416 11.34 21.04 14.15
C ILE A 416 12.46 21.18 13.12
N SER A 417 12.77 20.07 12.45
CA SER A 417 13.77 20.06 11.38
C SER A 417 13.22 20.69 10.11
N LEU A 418 13.85 21.80 9.71
CA LEU A 418 13.65 22.54 8.47
C LEU A 418 14.80 22.27 7.49
N GLY A 419 15.31 21.03 7.46
CA GLY A 419 16.50 20.61 6.69
C GLY A 419 16.47 20.96 5.19
N PHE A 420 15.26 21.08 4.64
CA PHE A 420 15.00 21.41 3.25
C PHE A 420 15.06 22.92 2.94
N ASP A 421 15.03 23.78 3.96
CA ASP A 421 14.86 25.21 3.82
C ASP A 421 16.23 25.93 3.91
N PRO A 422 16.82 26.38 2.78
CA PRO A 422 18.09 27.09 2.78
C PRO A 422 17.99 28.46 3.45
N GLN A 423 16.78 29.03 3.58
CA GLN A 423 16.56 30.27 4.32
C GLN A 423 16.51 30.05 5.83
N SER A 424 16.53 28.80 6.29
CA SER A 424 16.58 28.47 7.70
C SER A 424 18.01 28.25 8.19
N SER A 425 18.39 28.93 9.27
CA SER A 425 19.65 28.68 9.97
C SER A 425 19.63 27.32 10.67
N ARG A 426 20.82 26.75 10.94
CA ARG A 426 20.99 25.42 11.58
C ARG A 426 20.17 25.28 12.86
N ARG A 427 20.35 26.25 13.77
CA ARG A 427 19.49 26.53 14.92
C ARG A 427 18.89 27.91 14.68
N HIS A 428 17.60 27.97 14.37
CA HIS A 428 16.97 29.21 13.90
C HIS A 428 16.22 29.90 15.02
N ALA A 429 15.31 29.18 15.68
CA ALA A 429 14.49 29.71 16.76
C ALA A 429 14.30 28.65 17.84
N LEU A 430 14.17 29.09 19.09
CA LEU A 430 13.72 28.29 20.22
C LEU A 430 12.26 28.64 20.52
N ILE A 431 11.42 27.61 20.63
CA ILE A 431 9.98 27.75 20.84
C ILE A 431 9.65 27.08 22.17
N SER A 432 9.28 27.88 23.16
CA SER A 432 9.01 27.41 24.52
C SER A 432 7.52 27.58 24.86
N PRO A 433 6.83 26.56 25.40
CA PRO A 433 5.46 26.72 25.85
C PRO A 433 5.40 27.60 27.11
N THR A 434 4.42 28.50 27.18
CA THR A 434 4.14 29.35 28.35
C THR A 434 2.64 29.31 28.70
N PRO A 435 2.22 29.73 29.91
CA PRO A 435 0.79 29.72 30.29
C PRO A 435 -0.13 30.52 29.34
N ASN A 436 0.41 31.51 28.64
CA ASN A 436 -0.32 32.47 27.80
C ASN A 436 -0.08 32.31 26.29
N GLY A 437 0.75 31.36 25.85
CA GLY A 437 1.06 31.14 24.44
C GLY A 437 2.38 30.42 24.24
N LEU A 438 2.94 30.52 23.04
CA LEU A 438 4.32 30.12 22.77
C LEU A 438 5.25 31.32 22.94
N HIS A 439 6.38 31.14 23.59
CA HIS A 439 7.45 32.12 23.63
C HIS A 439 8.49 31.75 22.58
N ILE A 440 8.78 32.67 21.67
CA ILE A 440 9.65 32.43 20.51
C ILE A 440 10.88 33.30 20.68
N LYS A 441 12.04 32.67 20.61
CA LYS A 441 13.33 33.35 20.66
C LYS A 441 14.14 33.02 19.42
N ASP A 442 14.52 34.04 18.66
CA ASP A 442 15.44 33.89 17.55
C ASP A 442 16.85 33.58 18.09
N LEU A 443 17.51 32.58 17.53
CA LEU A 443 18.84 32.12 17.98
C LEU A 443 19.97 32.77 17.17
N GLY A 444 19.76 33.99 16.67
CA GLY A 444 20.71 34.69 15.82
C GLY A 444 20.65 34.20 14.37
N SER A 445 19.43 33.97 13.86
CA SER A 445 19.23 33.48 12.51
C SER A 445 19.62 34.51 11.46
N THR A 446 20.10 34.05 10.31
CA THR A 446 20.56 34.92 9.21
C THR A 446 19.43 35.75 8.62
N ASN A 447 18.25 35.15 8.45
CA ASN A 447 17.09 35.80 7.83
C ASN A 447 16.09 36.37 8.84
N GLY A 448 16.26 36.08 10.13
CA GLY A 448 15.35 36.45 11.21
C GLY A 448 14.12 35.55 11.32
N THR A 449 13.55 35.52 12.52
CA THR A 449 12.22 34.98 12.81
C THR A 449 11.17 36.09 12.73
N TYR A 450 9.99 35.79 12.18
CA TYR A 450 8.90 36.77 12.06
C TYR A 450 7.64 36.28 12.78
N LEU A 451 6.95 37.19 13.46
CA LEU A 451 5.66 36.97 14.10
C LEU A 451 4.64 37.94 13.48
N ASN A 452 3.57 37.42 12.89
CA ASN A 452 2.54 38.20 12.18
C ASN A 452 3.13 39.19 11.16
N GLY A 453 4.19 38.78 10.46
CA GLY A 453 4.88 39.58 9.45
C GLY A 453 5.94 40.55 9.99
N GLN A 454 6.06 40.73 11.32
CA GLN A 454 7.07 41.59 11.95
C GLN A 454 8.28 40.76 12.40
N ARG A 455 9.51 41.22 12.12
CA ARG A 455 10.74 40.53 12.54
C ARG A 455 10.91 40.68 14.06
N ILE A 456 11.16 39.57 14.75
CA ILE A 456 11.28 39.54 16.21
C ILE A 456 12.63 38.94 16.64
N PRO A 457 13.32 39.51 17.64
CA PRO A 457 14.40 38.83 18.34
C PRO A 457 13.86 37.84 19.39
N GLU A 458 12.80 38.22 20.09
CA GLU A 458 12.12 37.42 21.10
C GLU A 458 10.70 37.98 21.30
N ALA A 459 9.66 37.13 21.30
CA ALA A 459 8.28 37.57 21.50
C ALA A 459 7.35 36.44 21.99
N ALA A 460 6.30 36.83 22.70
CA ALA A 460 5.18 35.94 23.01
C ALA A 460 4.20 35.88 21.82
N ALA A 461 3.92 34.66 21.37
CA ALA A 461 2.99 34.31 20.31
C ALA A 461 1.73 33.67 20.90
N PRO A 462 0.64 34.44 21.10
CA PRO A 462 -0.63 33.90 21.55
C PRO A 462 -1.27 33.01 20.47
N THR A 463 -2.27 32.22 20.87
CA THR A 463 -3.06 31.38 19.95
C THR A 463 -3.65 32.21 18.80
N GLY A 464 -3.60 31.66 17.59
CA GLY A 464 -4.00 32.32 16.35
C GLY A 464 -2.87 33.03 15.62
N SER A 465 -1.74 33.31 16.29
CA SER A 465 -0.60 33.99 15.69
C SER A 465 0.09 33.16 14.60
N THR A 466 0.71 33.86 13.65
CA THR A 466 1.50 33.25 12.56
C THR A 466 2.98 33.50 12.77
N ILE A 467 3.79 32.46 12.64
CA ILE A 467 5.23 32.47 12.88
C ILE A 467 5.91 32.03 11.60
N LYS A 468 6.79 32.86 11.05
CA LYS A 468 7.59 32.49 9.87
C LYS A 468 9.04 32.27 10.28
N ILE A 469 9.54 31.09 9.94
CA ILE A 469 10.91 30.63 10.17
C ILE A 469 11.46 30.20 8.81
N GLY A 470 12.44 30.95 8.29
CA GLY A 470 12.90 30.80 6.91
C GLY A 470 11.76 31.04 5.91
N SER A 471 11.49 30.06 5.05
CA SER A 471 10.39 30.06 4.09
C SER A 471 9.09 29.43 4.62
N THR A 472 9.12 28.78 5.79
CA THR A 472 7.96 28.07 6.34
C THR A 472 7.15 28.95 7.29
N THR A 473 5.82 28.97 7.12
CA THR A 473 4.91 29.69 8.01
C THR A 473 4.09 28.70 8.85
N PHE A 474 4.05 28.92 10.16
CA PHE A 474 3.31 28.13 11.15
C PHE A 474 2.21 28.98 11.78
N LYS A 475 1.11 28.34 12.17
CA LYS A 475 0.05 28.92 13.00
C LYS A 475 0.06 28.30 14.38
N VAL A 476 -0.07 29.13 15.41
CA VAL A 476 -0.23 28.67 16.80
C VAL A 476 -1.69 28.31 17.02
N GLU A 477 -1.97 27.04 17.33
CA GLU A 477 -3.30 26.57 17.74
C GLU A 477 -3.25 26.06 19.19
N SER A 478 -4.32 26.31 19.94
CA SER A 478 -4.48 25.75 21.30
C SER A 478 -5.24 24.43 21.24
N GLN A 479 -4.98 23.53 22.18
CA GLN A 479 -5.67 22.23 22.25
C GLN A 479 -7.21 22.36 22.32
N LYS A 480 -7.74 23.46 22.87
CA LYS A 480 -9.19 23.72 22.96
C LYS A 480 -9.85 23.97 21.59
N GLN A 481 -9.11 24.56 20.64
CA GLN A 481 -9.58 24.81 19.27
C GLN A 481 -9.56 23.56 18.38
N LEU A 482 -8.79 22.53 18.75
CA LEU A 482 -8.76 21.25 18.05
C LEU A 482 -10.04 20.44 18.34
N MET A 483 -10.56 20.47 19.57
CA MET A 483 -11.81 19.79 19.94
C MET A 483 -13.06 20.40 19.28
N GLU A 484 -13.13 21.72 19.08
CA GLU A 484 -14.28 22.35 18.40
C GLU A 484 -14.30 22.10 16.88
N LYS A 485 -13.13 21.93 16.25
CA LYS A 485 -13.02 21.64 14.81
C LYS A 485 -13.21 20.18 14.41
N GLU A 486 -13.09 19.23 15.34
CA GLU A 486 -13.37 17.81 15.07
C GLU A 486 -14.85 17.43 15.29
N ILE A 487 -15.64 18.32 15.90
CA ILE A 487 -17.07 18.12 16.19
C ILE A 487 -17.99 18.79 15.15
N THR A 488 -17.43 19.63 14.27
CA THR A 488 -18.15 20.30 13.17
C THR A 488 -17.72 19.73 11.83
#